data_AF-X1PHN0-F1
#
_entry.id   AF-X1PHN0-F1
#
_cell.length_a   1.000
_cell.length_b   1.000
_cell.length_c   1.000
_cell.angle_alpha   90.00
_cell.angle_beta   90.00
_cell.angle_gamma   90.00
#
_symmetry.space_group_name_H-M   'P 1'
#
loop_
_entity.id
_entity.type
_entity.pdbx_description
1 polymer ?
#
loop_
_entity_poly.entity_id
_entity_poly.type
_entity_poly.pdbx_seq_one_letter_code
_entity_poly.pdbx_strand_id
1 'polypeptide(L)' 'PFMIKEGYDRKHPYVSGIVDLEEGARVVARIEGVDGRKPETIKIGTPLQVEFLHRGEPNNSKTFLAFKPLDP' A
#
# COMPACT_ATOMS: atom_id res chain seq x y z
N PRO A 1 -5.80 -8.32 15.97
CA PRO A 1 -5.12 -8.50 14.66
C PRO A 1 -4.38 -7.21 14.27
N PHE A 2 -3.19 -7.30 13.65
CA PHE A 2 -2.35 -6.13 13.33
C PHE A 2 -3.09 -5.09 12.46
N MET A 3 -3.75 -5.52 11.38
CA MET A 3 -4.45 -4.60 10.47
C MET A 3 -5.63 -3.84 11.10
N ILE A 4 -6.33 -4.45 12.07
CA ILE A 4 -7.40 -3.76 12.81
C ILE A 4 -6.81 -2.65 13.69
N LYS A 5 -5.64 -2.87 14.30
CA LYS A 5 -4.95 -1.84 15.11
C LYS A 5 -4.48 -0.67 14.25
N GLU A 6 -4.21 -0.91 12.97
CA GLU A 6 -3.84 0.10 11.97
C GLU A 6 -5.05 0.92 11.46
N GLY A 7 -6.27 0.60 11.92
CA GLY A 7 -7.50 1.31 11.55
C GLY A 7 -8.25 0.72 10.37
N TYR A 8 -7.82 -0.43 9.84
CA TYR A 8 -8.51 -1.07 8.72
C TYR A 8 -9.68 -1.94 9.19
N ASP A 9 -10.81 -1.77 8.50
CA ASP A 9 -12.03 -2.53 8.73
C ASP A 9 -12.85 -2.64 7.43
N ARG A 10 -14.08 -3.14 7.52
CA ARG A 10 -14.97 -3.30 6.36
C ARG A 10 -15.38 -1.97 5.70
N LYS A 11 -15.30 -0.86 6.42
CA LYS A 11 -15.63 0.49 5.93
C LYS A 11 -14.38 1.26 5.47
N HIS A 12 -13.21 0.87 5.97
CA HIS A 12 -11.90 1.44 5.64
C HIS A 12 -10.96 0.32 5.17
N PRO A 13 -11.19 -0.22 3.96
CA PRO A 13 -10.34 -1.28 3.43
C PRO A 13 -8.96 -0.72 3.06
N TYR A 14 -7.91 -1.50 3.29
CA TYR A 14 -6.63 -1.32 2.61
C TYR A 14 -6.63 -2.07 1.28
N VAL A 15 -5.76 -1.65 0.37
CA VAL A 15 -5.56 -2.32 -0.93
C VAL A 15 -4.21 -3.03 -0.94
N SER A 16 -4.21 -4.28 -1.38
CA SER A 16 -2.99 -5.05 -1.65
C SER A 16 -3.00 -5.53 -3.10
N GLY A 17 -1.83 -5.60 -3.71
CA GLY A 17 -1.67 -6.09 -5.08
C GLY A 17 -0.32 -6.76 -5.31
N ILE A 18 -0.17 -7.37 -6.48
CA ILE A 18 1.11 -7.82 -7.01
C ILE A 18 1.72 -6.64 -7.75
N VAL A 19 2.91 -6.21 -7.35
CA VAL A 19 3.67 -5.16 -8.01
C VAL A 19 4.76 -5.83 -8.84
N ASP A 20 4.70 -5.61 -10.15
CA ASP A 20 5.78 -5.94 -11.09
C ASP A 20 6.83 -4.84 -10.99
N LEU A 21 8.06 -5.19 -10.56
CA LEU A 21 9.19 -4.27 -10.50
C LEU A 21 9.93 -4.23 -11.83
N GLU A 22 10.54 -3.10 -12.16
CA GLU A 22 11.27 -2.91 -13.43
C GLU A 22 12.46 -3.88 -13.56
N GLU A 23 13.03 -4.30 -12.43
CA GLU A 23 14.11 -5.28 -12.34
C GLU A 23 13.63 -6.72 -12.62
N GLY A 24 12.33 -6.94 -12.82
CA GLY A 24 11.72 -8.22 -13.19
C GLY A 24 11.19 -9.06 -12.03
N ALA A 25 11.38 -8.63 -10.79
CA ALA A 25 10.82 -9.28 -9.61
C ALA A 25 9.34 -8.91 -9.39
N ARG A 26 8.60 -9.78 -8.69
CA ARG A 26 7.20 -9.53 -8.29
C ARG A 26 7.07 -9.57 -6.79
N VAL A 27 6.38 -8.59 -6.22
CA VAL A 27 6.14 -8.52 -4.76
C VAL A 27 4.66 -8.34 -4.45
N VAL A 28 4.19 -9.03 -3.41
CA VAL A 28 2.86 -8.75 -2.83
C VAL A 28 3.04 -7.60 -1.85
N ALA A 29 2.42 -6.46 -2.14
CA ALA A 29 2.59 -5.25 -1.35
C ALA A 29 1.28 -4.50 -1.14
N ARG A 30 1.29 -3.63 -0.13
CA ARG A 30 0.21 -2.67 0.11
C ARG A 30 0.33 -1.51 -0.87
N ILE A 31 -0.82 -1.07 -1.39
CA ILE A 31 -0.92 0.09 -2.28
C ILE A 31 -1.62 1.21 -1.51
N GLU A 32 -0.88 2.28 -1.23
CA GLU A 32 -1.34 3.51 -0.60
C GLU A 32 -1.81 4.52 -1.66
N GLY A 33 -2.54 5.55 -1.23
CA GLY A 33 -2.99 6.63 -2.13
C GLY A 33 -4.12 6.25 -3.09
N VAL A 34 -4.72 5.06 -2.92
CA VAL A 34 -5.90 4.60 -3.68
C VAL A 34 -7.12 4.43 -2.78
N ASP A 35 -8.33 4.61 -3.31
CA ASP A 35 -9.56 4.41 -2.54
C ASP A 35 -10.08 2.98 -2.69
N GLY A 36 -9.80 2.13 -1.70
CA GLY A 36 -10.28 0.74 -1.67
C GLY A 36 -11.81 0.60 -1.62
N ARG A 37 -12.56 1.68 -1.35
CA ARG A 37 -14.02 1.71 -1.43
C ARG A 37 -14.54 1.95 -2.84
N LYS A 38 -13.66 2.34 -3.76
CA LYS A 38 -13.93 2.57 -5.19
C LYS A 38 -13.01 1.72 -6.06
N PRO A 39 -13.08 0.38 -5.97
CA PRO A 39 -12.17 -0.53 -6.67
C PRO A 39 -12.14 -0.30 -8.18
N GLU A 40 -13.22 0.19 -8.79
CA GLU A 40 -13.33 0.55 -10.20
C GLU A 40 -12.37 1.67 -10.64
N THR A 41 -11.85 2.45 -9.70
CA THR A 41 -10.86 3.51 -9.96
C THR A 41 -9.43 2.99 -9.95
N ILE A 42 -9.20 1.77 -9.44
CA ILE A 42 -7.88 1.15 -9.30
C ILE A 42 -7.60 0.33 -10.55
N LYS A 43 -6.67 0.78 -11.38
CA LYS A 43 -6.37 0.16 -12.67
C LYS A 43 -5.11 -0.70 -12.60
N ILE A 44 -5.18 -1.89 -13.18
CA ILE A 44 -3.99 -2.73 -13.39
C ILE A 44 -3.08 -2.03 -14.40
N GLY A 45 -1.77 -2.09 -14.16
CA GLY A 45 -0.76 -1.45 -14.99
C GLY A 45 -0.53 0.03 -14.68
N THR A 46 -1.19 0.59 -13.65
CA THR A 46 -0.86 1.92 -13.13
C THR A 46 0.61 1.93 -12.66
N PRO A 47 1.45 2.87 -13.14
CA PRO A 47 2.81 3.04 -12.64
C PRO A 47 2.79 3.38 -11.15
N LEU A 48 3.66 2.73 -10.39
CA LEU A 48 3.79 2.91 -8.95
C LEU A 48 5.21 3.37 -8.60
N GLN A 49 5.33 4.01 -7.46
CA GLN A 49 6.59 4.33 -6.81
C GLN A 49 6.60 3.77 -5.38
N VAL A 50 7.79 3.57 -4.84
CA VAL A 50 7.97 3.10 -3.46
C VAL A 50 7.42 4.11 -2.45
N GLU A 51 6.82 3.61 -1.38
CA GLU A 51 6.38 4.38 -0.22
C GLU A 51 6.85 3.66 1.05
N PHE A 52 7.45 4.40 1.99
CA PHE A 52 7.91 3.85 3.26
C PHE A 52 7.01 4.30 4.39
N LEU A 53 6.37 3.34 5.06
CA LEU A 53 5.40 3.62 6.10
C LEU A 53 6.04 3.39 7.45
N HIS A 54 6.11 4.45 8.25
CA HIS A 54 6.64 4.41 9.60
C HIS A 54 5.50 4.30 10.60
N ARG A 55 5.44 3.19 11.35
CA ARG A 55 4.38 2.90 12.32
C ARG A 55 4.94 2.59 13.70
N GLY A 56 4.28 3.11 14.74
CA GLY A 56 4.67 2.94 16.14
C GLY A 56 5.15 4.25 16.76
N GLU A 57 5.55 4.16 18.02
CA GLU A 57 6.10 5.30 18.77
C GLU A 57 7.40 5.81 18.14
N PRO A 58 7.75 7.10 18.27
CA PRO A 58 8.95 7.69 17.65
C PRO A 58 10.25 6.90 17.91
N ASN A 59 10.41 6.38 19.13
CA ASN A 59 11.62 5.64 19.54
C ASN A 59 11.54 4.13 19.28
N ASN A 60 10.44 3.63 18.69
CA ASN A 60 10.24 2.21 18.38
C ASN A 60 9.39 2.05 17.11
N SER A 61 9.65 2.88 16.11
CA SER A 61 8.93 2.83 14.84
C SER A 61 9.45 1.67 13.97
N LYS A 62 8.53 0.98 13.31
CA LYS A 62 8.85 -0.01 12.27
C LYS A 62 8.58 0.60 10.91
N THR A 63 9.50 0.37 9.97
CA THR A 63 9.34 0.75 8.57
C THR A 63 8.77 -0.42 7.79
N PHE A 64 7.71 -0.15 7.04
CA PHE A 64 7.08 -1.11 6.14
C PHE A 64 7.20 -0.62 4.71
N LEU A 65 7.52 -1.54 3.80
CA LEU A 65 7.50 -1.30 2.37
C LEU A 65 6.05 -1.28 1.86
N ALA A 66 5.70 -0.23 1.14
CA ALA A 66 4.47 -0.11 0.38
C ALA A 66 4.76 0.56 -0.97
N PHE A 67 3.72 0.71 -1.77
CA PHE A 67 3.77 1.42 -3.04
C PHE A 67 2.59 2.40 -3.13
N LYS A 68 2.72 3.44 -3.94
CA LYS A 68 1.64 4.37 -4.27
C LYS A 68 1.68 4.71 -5.76
N PRO A 69 0.58 5.20 -6.35
CA PRO A 69 0.62 5.75 -7.70
C PRO A 69 1.78 6.74 -7.87
N LEU A 70 2.47 6.65 -9.01
CA LEU A 70 3.46 7.66 -9.38
C LEU A 70 2.70 8.97 -9.60
N ASP A 71 3.01 9.99 -8.79
CA ASP A 71 2.46 11.34 -9.00
C ASP A 71 3.06 11.91 -10.30
N PRO A 72 2.28 12.65 -11.12
CA PRO A 72 2.77 13.27 -12.35
C PRO A 72 3.90 14.28 -12.13
#